data_AF-A0A952HFN4-F1
#
_entry.id   AF-A0A952HFN4-F1
#
_cell.length_a   1.000
_cell.length_b   1.000
_cell.length_c   1.000
_cell.angle_alpha   90.00
_cell.angle_beta   90.00
_cell.angle_gamma   90.00
#
_symmetry.space_group_name_H-M   'P 1'
#
loop_
_entity.id
_entity.type
_entity.pdbx_description
1 polymer ?
#
loop_
_entity_poly.entity_id
_entity_poly.type
_entity_poly.pdbx_seq_one_letter_code
_entity_poly.pdbx_strand_id
1 'polypeptide(L)'
;VVQLLVSARSSEATVEGLSARERDVLRLMAEGRSNVGIAGELHLSLRTVESHIGHIMAKLGVEDSTEGHRRVLAVLRFLGRDA
;
A
#
# COMPACT_ATOMS: atom_id res chain seq x y z
N VAL A 1 29.19 -0.58 -13.69
CA VAL A 1 28.46 0.65 -14.10
C VAL A 1 26.94 0.46 -14.19
N VAL A 2 26.40 -0.78 -14.27
CA VAL A 2 24.95 -1.04 -14.43
C VAL A 2 24.11 -0.86 -13.14
N GLN A 3 24.74 -0.62 -11.99
CA GLN A 3 24.04 -0.57 -10.69
C GLN A 3 23.23 0.72 -10.47
N LEU A 4 23.42 1.76 -11.29
CA LEU A 4 22.77 3.06 -11.11
C LEU A 4 21.36 3.13 -11.72
N LEU A 5 21.02 2.26 -12.67
CA LEU A 5 19.71 2.26 -13.37
C LEU A 5 18.61 1.49 -12.63
N VAL A 6 18.97 0.65 -11.65
CA VAL A 6 18.00 -0.11 -10.84
C VAL A 6 17.52 0.72 -9.64
N SER A 7 18.35 1.58 -9.06
CA SER A 7 17.97 2.39 -7.88
C SER A 7 16.97 3.51 -8.19
N ALA A 8 16.95 4.04 -9.41
CA ALA A 8 16.02 5.12 -9.78
C ALA A 8 14.57 4.63 -9.97
N ARG A 9 14.35 3.32 -10.13
CA ARG A 9 13.01 2.74 -10.28
C ARG A 9 12.41 2.29 -8.94
N SER A 10 13.23 2.14 -7.91
CA SER A 10 12.79 1.84 -6.54
C SER A 10 12.26 3.07 -5.81
N SER A 11 12.67 4.28 -6.22
CA SER A 11 12.16 5.55 -5.66
C SER A 11 10.77 5.95 -6.20
N GLU A 12 10.32 5.35 -7.31
CA GLU A 12 8.96 5.48 -7.85
C GLU A 12 7.92 4.55 -7.19
N ALA A 13 8.32 3.71 -6.23
CA ALA A 13 7.39 3.00 -5.33
C ALA A 13 6.74 3.97 -4.33
N THR A 14 6.31 5.13 -4.80
CA THR A 14 5.74 6.23 -4.03
C THR A 14 4.22 6.10 -4.04
N VAL A 15 3.56 6.67 -3.04
CA VAL A 15 2.09 6.74 -2.94
C VAL A 15 1.45 7.31 -4.22
N GLU A 16 2.19 8.11 -4.98
CA GLU A 16 1.79 8.71 -6.26
C GLU A 16 1.48 7.67 -7.36
N GLY A 17 2.12 6.49 -7.33
CA GLY A 17 1.87 5.40 -8.28
C GLY A 17 0.58 4.61 -8.01
N LEU A 18 -0.10 4.89 -6.90
CA LEU A 18 -1.39 4.28 -6.57
C LEU A 18 -2.52 4.96 -7.35
N SER A 19 -3.45 4.15 -7.84
CA SER A 19 -4.74 4.62 -8.38
C SER A 19 -5.56 5.32 -7.30
N ALA A 20 -6.56 6.10 -7.72
CA ALA A 20 -7.48 6.73 -6.79
C ALA A 20 -8.12 5.72 -5.82
N ARG A 21 -8.51 4.56 -6.34
CA ARG A 21 -9.14 3.51 -5.55
C ARG A 21 -8.20 2.88 -4.52
N GLU A 22 -6.95 2.65 -4.91
CA GLU A 22 -5.93 2.12 -4.00
C GLU A 22 -5.59 3.13 -2.89
N ARG A 23 -5.57 4.42 -3.21
CA ARG A 23 -5.40 5.49 -2.21
C ARG A 23 -6.57 5.55 -1.22
N ASP A 24 -7.82 5.41 -1.69
CA ASP A 24 -8.97 5.35 -0.79
C ASP A 24 -8.89 4.17 0.18
N VAL A 25 -8.53 2.99 -0.33
CA VAL A 25 -8.33 1.79 0.48
C VAL A 25 -7.22 2.05 1.50
N LEU A 26 -6.05 2.56 1.08
CA LEU A 26 -4.91 2.83 1.95
C LEU A 26 -5.21 3.90 3.02
N ARG A 27 -5.98 4.94 2.69
CA ARG A 27 -6.49 5.94 3.65
C ARG A 27 -7.32 5.27 4.75
N LEU A 28 -8.28 4.43 4.38
CA LEU A 28 -9.10 3.73 5.37
C LEU A 28 -8.30 2.72 6.19
N MET A 29 -7.26 2.11 5.60
CA MET A 29 -6.31 1.31 6.37
C MET A 29 -5.58 2.16 7.43
N ALA A 30 -5.16 3.37 7.07
CA ALA A 30 -4.49 4.30 7.98
C ALA A 30 -5.43 4.81 9.11
N GLU A 31 -6.73 4.87 8.85
CA GLU A 31 -7.77 5.12 9.86
C GLU A 31 -8.06 3.91 10.77
N GLY A 32 -7.37 2.78 10.56
CA GLY A 32 -7.53 1.57 11.37
C GLY A 32 -8.74 0.72 11.00
N ARG A 33 -9.38 0.95 9.85
CA ARG A 33 -10.53 0.14 9.42
C ARG A 33 -10.10 -1.29 9.08
N SER A 34 -10.95 -2.26 9.42
CA SER A 34 -10.81 -3.66 9.00
C SER A 34 -11.18 -3.82 7.52
N ASN A 35 -10.81 -4.93 6.88
CA ASN A 35 -11.17 -5.17 5.47
C ASN A 35 -12.69 -5.19 5.25
N VAL A 36 -13.46 -5.70 6.23
CA VAL A 36 -14.93 -5.68 6.19
C VAL A 36 -15.46 -4.25 6.31
N GLY A 37 -14.87 -3.43 7.19
CA GLY A 37 -15.23 -2.02 7.32
C GLY A 37 -14.94 -1.22 6.03
N ILE A 38 -13.77 -1.45 5.44
CA ILE A 38 -13.38 -0.85 4.15
C ILE A 38 -14.34 -1.28 3.05
N ALA A 39 -14.68 -2.57 2.98
CA ALA A 39 -15.63 -3.10 2.00
C ALA A 39 -17.00 -2.41 2.11
N GLY A 40 -17.50 -2.23 3.34
CA GLY A 40 -18.74 -1.51 3.61
C GLY A 40 -18.69 -0.04 3.18
N GLU A 41 -17.66 0.71 3.61
CA GLU A 41 -17.55 2.15 3.32
C GLU A 41 -17.37 2.42 1.82
N LEU A 42 -16.62 1.55 1.15
CA LEU A 42 -16.32 1.68 -0.26
C LEU A 42 -17.35 0.98 -1.16
N HIS A 43 -18.36 0.32 -0.60
CA HIS A 43 -19.38 -0.46 -1.34
C HIS A 43 -18.75 -1.51 -2.29
N LEU A 44 -17.75 -2.24 -1.79
CA LEU A 44 -17.03 -3.29 -2.51
C LEU A 44 -17.24 -4.66 -1.86
N SER A 45 -16.99 -5.72 -2.61
CA SER A 45 -16.84 -7.05 -2.02
C SER A 45 -15.54 -7.14 -1.19
N LEU A 46 -15.53 -7.99 -0.17
CA LEU A 46 -14.32 -8.26 0.63
C LEU A 46 -13.14 -8.71 -0.26
N ARG A 47 -13.40 -9.59 -1.23
CA ARG A 47 -12.40 -10.07 -2.19
C ARG A 47 -11.81 -8.94 -3.04
N THR A 48 -12.62 -7.96 -3.43
CA THR A 48 -12.14 -6.79 -4.18
C THR A 48 -11.22 -5.92 -3.32
N VAL A 49 -11.56 -5.72 -2.05
CA VAL A 49 -10.68 -5.01 -1.10
C VAL A 49 -9.36 -5.74 -0.92
N GLU A 50 -9.38 -7.06 -0.76
CA GLU A 50 -8.17 -7.88 -0.64
C GLU A 50 -7.29 -7.79 -1.89
N SER A 51 -7.89 -7.78 -3.08
CA SER A 51 -7.16 -7.57 -4.34
C SER A 51 -6.51 -6.19 -4.41
N HIS A 52 -7.22 -5.12 -4.02
CA HIS A 52 -6.64 -3.78 -3.94
C HIS A 52 -5.47 -3.74 -2.94
N ILE A 53 -5.61 -4.37 -1.77
CA ILE A 53 -4.53 -4.46 -0.78
C ILE A 53 -3.31 -5.17 -1.38
N GLY A 54 -3.50 -6.30 -2.07
CA GLY A 54 -2.41 -7.01 -2.74
C GLY A 54 -1.68 -6.13 -3.76
N HIS A 55 -2.42 -5.39 -4.59
CA HIS A 55 -1.82 -4.46 -5.55
C HIS A 55 -1.10 -3.29 -4.88
N ILE A 56 -1.63 -2.75 -3.78
CA ILE A 56 -0.97 -1.71 -2.98
C ILE A 56 0.38 -2.22 -2.46
N MET A 57 0.43 -3.41 -1.85
CA MET A 57 1.67 -3.96 -1.32
C MET A 57 2.71 -4.15 -2.43
N ALA A 58 2.28 -4.71 -3.57
CA ALA A 58 3.16 -4.89 -4.73
C ALA A 58 3.70 -3.57 -5.28
N LYS A 59 2.86 -2.53 -5.38
CA LYS A 59 3.26 -1.20 -5.86
C LYS A 59 4.15 -0.43 -4.90
N LEU A 60 3.92 -0.58 -3.61
CA LEU A 60 4.74 0.06 -2.57
C LEU A 60 6.04 -0.70 -2.30
N GLY A 61 6.25 -1.87 -2.93
CA GLY A 61 7.42 -2.71 -2.69
C GLY A 61 7.49 -3.23 -1.25
N VAL A 62 6.34 -3.27 -0.55
CA VAL A 62 6.25 -3.78 0.81
C VAL A 62 6.07 -5.28 0.71
N GLU A 63 7.20 -5.97 0.58
CA GLU A 63 7.27 -7.43 0.70
C GLU A 63 6.93 -7.86 2.14
N ASP A 64 6.67 -9.15 2.36
CA ASP A 64 6.48 -9.71 3.69
C ASP A 64 7.80 -9.56 4.48
N SER A 65 8.00 -8.38 5.05
CA SER A 65 9.18 -8.06 5.85
C SER A 65 9.18 -8.96 7.08
N THR A 66 10.32 -9.53 7.41
CA THR A 66 10.49 -10.33 8.63
C THR A 66 10.37 -9.50 9.92
N GLU A 67 10.51 -8.17 9.83
CA GLU A 67 10.60 -7.29 11.00
C GLU A 67 9.28 -6.56 11.34
N GLY A 68 8.28 -6.59 10.46
CA GLY A 68 7.05 -5.81 10.64
C GLY A 68 5.85 -6.30 9.85
N HIS A 69 4.67 -5.84 10.26
CA HIS A 69 3.42 -6.19 9.58
C HIS A 69 3.28 -5.34 8.31
N ARG A 70 3.26 -5.97 7.13
CA ARG A 70 3.22 -5.28 5.81
C ARG A 70 2.17 -4.16 5.70
N ARG A 71 1.01 -4.34 6.32
CA ARG A 71 -0.06 -3.33 6.33
C ARG A 71 0.36 -2.06 7.08
N VAL A 72 1.05 -2.23 8.21
CA VAL A 72 1.54 -1.10 9.02
C VAL A 72 2.62 -0.36 8.26
N LEU A 73 3.57 -1.07 7.62
CA LEU A 73 4.59 -0.45 6.78
C LEU A 73 3.99 0.34 5.62
N ALA A 74 2.99 -0.22 4.92
CA ALA A 74 2.28 0.51 3.87
C ALA A 74 1.60 1.79 4.39
N VAL A 75 1.03 1.75 5.60
CA VAL A 75 0.43 2.93 6.24
C VAL A 75 1.48 3.95 6.66
N LEU A 76 2.62 3.52 7.21
CA LEU A 76 3.71 4.45 7.59
C LEU A 76 4.28 5.15 6.35
N ARG A 77 4.48 4.42 5.25
CA ARG A 77 4.87 4.98 3.95
C ARG A 77 3.84 5.99 3.44
N PHE A 78 2.55 5.64 3.56
CA PHE A 78 1.45 6.54 3.19
C PHE A 78 1.45 7.85 3.98
N LEU A 79 1.76 7.78 5.28
CA LEU A 79 1.83 8.93 6.17
C LEU A 79 3.15 9.71 6.08
N GLY A 80 4.08 9.29 5.21
CA GLY A 80 5.41 9.90 5.07
C GLY A 80 6.27 9.75 6.32
N ARG A 81 6.04 8.69 7.12
CA ARG A 81 6.75 8.45 8.38
C ARG A 81 7.96 7.51 8.25
N ASP A 82 8.20 6.98 7.06
CA ASP A 82 9.40 6.19 6.78
C ASP A 82 10.53 7.15 6.39
N ALA A 83 11.38 7.50 7.35
CA ALA A 83 12.64 8.23 7.19
C ALA A 83 13.82 7.34 7.58
#